data_AF-A0A1Q6RUR3-F1
#
_entry.id   AF-A0A1Q6RUR3-F1
#
_cell.length_a   1.000
_cell.length_b   1.000
_cell.length_c   1.000
_cell.angle_alpha   90.00
_cell.angle_beta   90.00
_cell.angle_gamma   90.00
#
_symmetry.space_group_name_H-M   'P 1'
#
loop_
_entity.id
_entity.type
_entity.pdbx_description
1 polymer ?
#
loop_
_entity_poly.entity_id
_entity_poly.type
_entity_poly.pdbx_seq_one_letter_code
_entity_poly.pdbx_strand_id
1 'polypeptide(L)'
;MKSNWIRFLAGVIASAVLVGAFALTGGMKNGKRTDGLLYEASGLHPDGELLLIDGQTVTAEEYLYWLAQDCDYLAGQVEGLDWDAAVTEDMTFGAYAKADAMEAVKQHAVVRAWAEEAGIGLTDADKAEMEAQRQQYVTYYGSEESFLQRLAVMGVSEAAWDMIQTGQYLYRNLYEAFCTPGSGLYPDEASLADYAAAQGYMSVYAVTVTDDDDAEGVAADLLARWQAAEDKEGEYAAICEELGQEVGSAVTLAAVEDDPLSNAIAALEEGGMDAVIDPYEDGTCYVVMRTETDMSAVAQTYFDVLWEQRVRDAVVVVNTKLYDTIDTGAFYEKLTQLRAALEAESGDTTG
;
A
#
# COMPACT_ATOMS: atom_id res chain seq x y z
N MET A 1 -1.04 -0.48 -17.83
CA MET A 1 -1.86 -0.04 -16.68
C MET A 1 -0.92 0.42 -15.55
N LYS A 2 -0.36 1.64 -15.57
CA LYS A 2 -0.89 2.86 -14.93
C LYS A 2 -1.50 2.65 -13.53
N SER A 3 -0.62 2.47 -12.54
CA SER A 3 -0.65 3.16 -11.24
C SER A 3 -2.03 3.30 -10.56
N ASN A 4 -2.54 2.19 -10.00
CA ASN A 4 -3.50 2.24 -8.90
C ASN A 4 -2.82 2.31 -7.51
N TRP A 5 -1.48 2.43 -7.47
CA TRP A 5 -0.65 2.54 -6.25
C TRP A 5 -1.01 3.74 -5.36
N ILE A 6 -1.44 4.86 -5.96
CA ILE A 6 -1.72 6.11 -5.25
C ILE A 6 -2.88 5.98 -4.24
N ARG A 7 -3.68 4.90 -4.31
CA ARG A 7 -4.74 4.64 -3.32
C ARG A 7 -4.27 3.88 -2.08
N PHE A 8 -3.08 3.27 -2.09
CA PHE A 8 -2.70 2.31 -1.04
C PHE A 8 -2.11 2.91 0.24
N LEU A 9 -1.82 4.23 0.29
CA LEU A 9 -1.32 4.88 1.51
C LEU A 9 -2.33 5.82 2.20
N ALA A 10 -3.58 5.92 1.73
CA ALA A 10 -4.60 6.74 2.41
C ALA A 10 -6.07 6.38 2.08
N GLY A 11 -6.36 5.28 1.36
CA GLY A 11 -7.70 5.04 0.84
C GLY A 11 -8.12 3.58 0.93
N VAL A 12 -8.83 3.25 2.01
CA VAL A 12 -9.45 1.96 2.35
C VAL A 12 -8.50 0.98 3.04
N ILE A 13 -8.41 1.10 4.37
CA ILE A 13 -7.88 0.02 5.21
C ILE A 13 -8.98 -1.02 5.39
N ALA A 14 -8.75 -2.19 4.80
CA ALA A 14 -9.47 -3.40 5.09
C ALA A 14 -9.20 -3.83 6.54
N SER A 15 -10.28 -4.06 7.29
CA SER A 15 -10.36 -4.80 8.56
C SER A 15 -9.04 -5.02 9.32
N ALA A 16 -8.75 -4.15 10.28
CA ALA A 16 -7.62 -4.30 11.20
C ALA A 16 -7.78 -5.54 12.09
N VAL A 17 -7.19 -6.67 11.68
CA VAL A 17 -6.82 -7.74 12.61
C VAL A 17 -5.36 -7.51 12.98
N LEU A 18 -5.13 -6.67 13.99
CA LEU A 18 -3.82 -6.41 14.57
C LEU A 18 -3.28 -7.69 15.22
N VAL A 19 -2.42 -8.43 14.50
CA VAL A 19 -1.65 -9.54 15.07
C VAL A 19 -0.19 -9.12 15.08
N GLY A 20 0.19 -8.34 16.08
CA GLY A 20 1.58 -7.96 16.34
C GLY A 20 2.01 -8.43 17.73
N ALA A 21 3.24 -8.92 17.86
CA ALA A 21 3.83 -9.21 19.16
C ALA A 21 4.29 -7.90 19.82
N PHE A 22 3.58 -7.45 20.87
CA PHE A 22 3.93 -6.24 21.61
C PHE A 22 4.90 -6.52 22.75
N ALA A 23 5.99 -5.76 22.83
CA ALA A 23 6.88 -5.74 24.00
C ALA A 23 6.81 -4.39 24.73
N LEU A 24 6.94 -4.41 26.05
CA LEU A 24 6.93 -3.20 26.89
C LEU A 24 8.36 -2.85 27.30
N THR A 25 8.81 -1.61 27.09
CA THR A 25 10.08 -1.14 27.66
C THR A 25 9.95 0.20 28.39
N GLY A 26 10.65 0.30 29.52
CA GLY A 26 10.72 1.52 30.34
C GLY A 26 11.89 2.45 29.99
N GLY A 27 12.47 2.34 28.79
CA GLY A 27 13.69 3.04 28.37
C GLY A 27 13.51 4.14 27.30
N MET A 28 12.33 4.23 26.67
CA MET A 28 12.03 5.24 25.66
C MET A 28 11.97 6.65 26.27
N LYS A 29 12.47 7.65 25.52
CA LYS A 29 12.58 9.04 26.00
C LYS A 29 11.23 9.76 25.96
N ASN A 30 10.94 10.57 26.98
CA ASN A 30 9.72 11.38 27.04
C ASN A 30 9.72 12.63 26.15
N GLY A 31 10.80 12.94 25.44
CA GLY A 31 10.93 14.19 24.66
C GLY A 31 11.13 15.44 25.52
N LYS A 32 11.30 16.59 24.85
CA LYS A 32 11.47 17.93 25.43
C LYS A 32 10.83 19.05 24.61
N ARG A 33 10.52 18.84 23.33
CA ARG A 33 9.86 19.83 22.47
C ARG A 33 8.47 20.14 23.00
N THR A 34 8.03 21.38 22.89
CA THR A 34 6.73 21.85 23.41
C THR A 34 6.03 22.77 22.41
N ASP A 35 6.39 22.62 21.14
CA ASP A 35 5.90 23.41 20.01
C ASP A 35 4.89 22.61 19.18
N GLY A 36 4.02 23.31 18.46
CA GLY A 36 3.09 22.75 17.49
C GLY A 36 1.73 22.35 18.08
N LEU A 37 0.71 22.33 17.21
CA LEU A 37 -0.67 22.07 17.61
C LEU A 37 -0.87 20.66 18.18
N LEU A 38 -0.13 19.66 17.70
CA LEU A 38 -0.22 18.29 18.21
C LEU A 38 0.22 18.19 19.68
N TYR A 39 1.24 18.95 20.09
CA TYR A 39 1.63 19.06 21.50
C TYR A 39 0.55 19.75 22.32
N GLU A 40 0.02 20.87 21.84
CA GLU A 40 -1.03 21.61 22.55
C GLU A 40 -2.35 20.81 22.70
N ALA A 41 -2.64 19.95 21.72
CA ALA A 41 -3.81 19.09 21.71
C ALA A 41 -3.67 17.84 22.60
N SER A 42 -2.49 17.21 22.60
CA SER A 42 -2.26 15.93 23.29
C SER A 42 -1.56 16.05 24.64
N GLY A 43 -0.81 17.12 24.87
CA GLY A 43 0.14 17.26 25.98
C GLY A 43 1.41 16.41 25.84
N LEU A 44 1.58 15.68 24.74
CA LEU A 44 2.74 14.82 24.49
C LEU A 44 3.85 15.61 23.78
N HIS A 45 5.06 15.59 24.33
CA HIS A 45 6.23 16.20 23.70
C HIS A 45 6.44 15.60 22.29
N PRO A 46 6.53 16.42 21.23
CA PRO A 46 6.65 15.96 19.83
C PRO A 46 7.79 14.96 19.59
N ASP A 47 8.94 15.16 20.24
CA ASP A 47 10.13 14.31 20.17
C ASP A 47 10.14 13.17 21.21
N GLY A 48 9.02 12.91 21.88
CA GLY A 48 8.85 11.74 22.73
C GLY A 48 8.86 10.46 21.89
N GLU A 49 9.62 9.46 22.31
CA GLU A 49 9.68 8.15 21.67
C GLU A 49 8.44 7.36 22.10
N LEU A 50 7.45 7.29 21.21
CA LEU A 50 6.15 6.67 21.48
C LEU A 50 6.20 5.18 21.18
N LEU A 51 6.82 4.81 20.06
CA LEU A 51 6.98 3.43 19.62
C LEU A 51 8.41 3.17 19.15
N LEU A 52 8.81 1.91 19.20
CA LEU A 52 9.98 1.39 18.51
C LEU A 52 9.54 0.18 17.68
N ILE A 53 9.67 0.27 16.37
CA ILE A 53 9.20 -0.74 15.42
C ILE A 53 10.40 -1.23 14.62
N ASP A 54 10.81 -2.48 14.81
CA ASP A 54 12.04 -3.04 14.24
C ASP A 54 13.28 -2.15 14.44
N GLY A 55 13.37 -1.51 15.61
CA GLY A 55 14.46 -0.60 15.96
C GLY A 55 14.30 0.83 15.41
N GLN A 56 13.30 1.09 14.57
CA GLN A 56 12.97 2.44 14.11
C GLN A 56 12.12 3.16 15.15
N THR A 57 12.56 4.33 15.56
CA THR A 57 11.81 5.17 16.50
C THR A 57 10.63 5.81 15.77
N VAL A 58 9.44 5.73 16.38
CA VAL A 58 8.27 6.54 16.01
C VAL A 58 8.03 7.54 17.12
N THR A 59 8.03 8.82 16.77
CA THR A 59 7.81 9.90 17.73
C THR A 59 6.33 10.13 18.01
N ALA A 60 6.02 10.84 19.09
CA ALA A 60 4.65 11.29 19.36
C ALA A 60 4.12 12.18 18.24
N GLU A 61 4.96 13.06 17.65
CA GLU A 61 4.59 13.89 16.50
C GLU A 61 4.18 13.05 15.28
N GLU A 62 4.98 12.02 14.95
CA GLU A 62 4.67 11.11 13.83
C GLU A 62 3.35 10.38 14.04
N TYR A 63 3.15 9.77 15.22
CA TYR A 63 1.93 9.02 15.50
C TYR A 63 0.69 9.92 15.55
N LEU A 64 0.77 11.06 16.22
CA LEU A 64 -0.36 11.98 16.36
C LEU A 64 -0.74 12.62 15.03
N TYR A 65 0.21 12.77 14.09
CA TYR A 65 -0.11 13.18 12.73
C TYR A 65 -1.02 12.17 12.03
N TRP A 66 -0.68 10.88 12.04
CA TRP A 66 -1.51 9.84 11.44
C TRP A 66 -2.87 9.71 12.14
N LEU A 67 -2.88 9.76 13.47
CA LEU A 67 -4.13 9.79 14.24
C LEU A 67 -5.02 10.98 13.84
N ALA A 68 -4.44 12.16 13.62
CA ALA A 68 -5.19 13.32 13.17
C ALA A 68 -5.75 13.12 11.76
N GLN A 69 -5.01 12.50 10.83
CA GLN A 69 -5.50 12.17 9.48
C GLN A 69 -6.69 11.21 9.53
N ASP A 70 -6.59 10.14 10.32
CA ASP A 70 -7.68 9.16 10.47
C ASP A 70 -8.91 9.81 11.09
N CYS A 71 -8.70 10.70 12.07
CA CYS A 71 -9.79 11.45 12.67
C CYS A 71 -10.45 12.43 11.68
N ASP A 72 -9.64 13.16 10.89
CA ASP A 72 -10.13 14.07 9.84
C ASP A 72 -10.98 13.30 8.81
N TYR A 73 -10.52 12.10 8.41
CA TYR A 73 -11.26 11.23 7.50
C TYR A 73 -12.61 10.79 8.09
N LEU A 74 -12.60 10.22 9.30
CA LEU A 74 -13.81 9.70 9.95
C LEU A 74 -14.84 10.82 10.21
N ALA A 75 -14.40 11.98 10.69
CA ALA A 75 -15.26 13.13 10.91
C ALA A 75 -15.86 13.68 9.60
N GLY A 76 -15.15 13.53 8.48
CA GLY A 76 -15.66 13.87 7.15
C GLY A 76 -16.71 12.90 6.60
N GLN A 77 -16.73 11.64 7.08
CA GLN A 77 -17.69 10.61 6.65
C GLN A 77 -18.93 10.53 7.55
N VAL A 78 -18.80 10.89 8.83
CA VAL A 78 -19.86 10.70 9.84
C VAL A 78 -20.24 12.04 10.46
N GLU A 79 -21.41 12.56 10.10
CA GLU A 79 -21.95 13.78 10.71
C GLU A 79 -22.23 13.56 12.21
N GLY A 80 -21.70 14.45 13.05
CA GLY A 80 -21.87 14.36 14.50
C GLY A 80 -21.19 13.15 15.14
N LEU A 81 -20.08 12.69 14.55
CA LEU A 81 -19.29 11.55 15.02
C LEU A 81 -19.08 11.56 16.54
N ASP A 82 -19.50 10.47 17.17
CA ASP A 82 -19.22 10.16 18.58
C ASP A 82 -18.07 9.14 18.64
N TRP A 83 -16.93 9.56 19.19
CA TRP A 83 -15.73 8.75 19.29
C TRP A 83 -15.90 7.52 20.19
N ASP A 84 -16.86 7.56 21.12
CA ASP A 84 -17.18 6.45 22.02
C ASP A 84 -18.23 5.49 21.43
N ALA A 85 -18.83 5.85 20.29
CA ALA A 85 -19.77 4.97 19.61
C ALA A 85 -19.06 3.74 19.04
N ALA A 86 -19.73 2.58 19.16
CA ALA A 86 -19.23 1.31 18.68
C ALA A 86 -19.27 1.21 17.14
N VAL A 87 -18.16 0.77 16.55
CA VAL A 87 -18.04 0.37 15.14
C VAL A 87 -18.26 -1.14 14.99
N THR A 88 -17.74 -1.91 15.96
CA THR A 88 -17.98 -3.35 16.12
C THR A 88 -18.31 -3.65 17.59
N GLU A 89 -18.63 -4.90 17.93
CA GLU A 89 -18.97 -5.29 19.31
C GLU A 89 -17.87 -4.92 20.33
N ASP A 90 -16.60 -4.90 19.91
CA ASP A 90 -15.43 -4.70 20.79
C ASP A 90 -14.62 -3.42 20.49
N MET A 91 -15.08 -2.55 19.58
CA MET A 91 -14.28 -1.41 19.09
C MET A 91 -15.12 -0.15 18.90
N THR A 92 -14.68 0.96 19.48
CA THR A 92 -15.24 2.30 19.25
C THR A 92 -14.56 2.99 18.07
N PHE A 93 -15.14 4.07 17.55
CA PHE A 93 -14.50 4.90 16.53
C PHE A 93 -13.13 5.43 16.98
N GLY A 94 -13.02 5.86 18.24
CA GLY A 94 -11.76 6.34 18.81
C GLY A 94 -10.69 5.25 18.90
N ALA A 95 -11.09 4.03 19.24
CA ALA A 95 -10.19 2.87 19.26
C ALA A 95 -9.78 2.45 17.84
N TYR A 96 -10.71 2.50 16.89
CA TYR A 96 -10.44 2.24 15.47
C TYR A 96 -9.39 3.21 14.94
N ALA A 97 -9.56 4.52 15.12
CA ALA A 97 -8.58 5.52 14.65
C ALA A 97 -7.19 5.34 15.28
N LYS A 98 -7.11 4.97 16.57
CA LYS A 98 -5.80 4.67 17.19
C LYS A 98 -5.12 3.44 16.61
N ALA A 99 -5.89 2.41 16.28
CA ALA A 99 -5.41 1.18 15.67
C ALA A 99 -4.95 1.43 14.23
N ASP A 100 -5.70 2.22 13.48
CA ASP A 100 -5.39 2.61 12.09
C ASP A 100 -4.09 3.43 12.03
N ALA A 101 -3.95 4.44 12.89
CA ALA A 101 -2.74 5.23 13.01
C ALA A 101 -1.51 4.39 13.41
N MET A 102 -1.70 3.37 14.26
CA MET A 102 -0.65 2.42 14.63
C MET A 102 -0.18 1.61 13.42
N GLU A 103 -1.13 1.13 12.61
CA GLU A 103 -0.81 0.37 11.40
C GLU A 103 -0.07 1.24 10.38
N ALA A 104 -0.50 2.49 10.19
CA ALA A 104 0.16 3.44 9.31
C ALA A 104 1.63 3.68 9.73
N VAL A 105 1.90 4.02 11.00
CA VAL A 105 3.29 4.22 11.46
C VAL A 105 4.11 2.94 11.42
N LYS A 106 3.48 1.77 11.63
CA LYS A 106 4.16 0.47 11.52
C LYS A 106 4.64 0.23 10.11
N GLN A 107 3.80 0.45 9.10
CA GLN A 107 4.19 0.35 7.70
C GLN A 107 5.36 1.30 7.40
N HIS A 108 5.23 2.59 7.72
CA HIS A 108 6.31 3.56 7.49
C HIS A 108 7.62 3.18 8.18
N ALA A 109 7.57 2.69 9.42
CA ALA A 109 8.74 2.23 10.15
C ALA A 109 9.37 0.98 9.52
N VAL A 110 8.57 0.01 9.06
CA VAL A 110 9.05 -1.19 8.36
C VAL A 110 9.77 -0.84 7.07
N VAL A 111 9.28 0.15 6.30
CA VAL A 111 10.00 0.67 5.13
C VAL A 111 11.38 1.19 5.54
N ARG A 112 11.44 2.02 6.58
CA ARG A 112 12.72 2.59 7.06
C ARG A 112 13.68 1.51 7.54
N ALA A 113 13.17 0.53 8.29
CA ALA A 113 13.96 -0.60 8.78
C ALA A 113 14.52 -1.43 7.62
N TRP A 114 13.69 -1.76 6.63
CA TRP A 114 14.12 -2.53 5.47
C TRP A 114 15.11 -1.75 4.59
N ALA A 115 14.87 -0.46 4.38
CA ALA A 115 15.78 0.40 3.65
C ALA A 115 17.16 0.49 4.33
N GLU A 116 17.20 0.63 5.66
CA GLU A 116 18.44 0.63 6.44
C GLU A 116 19.16 -0.74 6.33
N GLU A 117 18.43 -1.84 6.50
CA GLU A 117 18.96 -3.22 6.35
C GLU A 117 19.57 -3.44 4.96
N ALA A 118 18.89 -2.99 3.91
CA ALA A 118 19.30 -3.16 2.52
C ALA A 118 20.34 -2.14 2.05
N GLY A 119 20.67 -1.13 2.87
CA GLY A 119 21.53 -0.02 2.48
C GLY A 119 20.93 0.87 1.36
N ILE A 120 19.60 0.90 1.26
CA ILE A 120 18.86 1.72 0.31
C ILE A 120 18.54 3.07 0.96
N GLY A 121 18.83 4.15 0.24
CA GLY A 121 18.56 5.51 0.70
C GLY A 121 18.06 6.40 -0.43
N LEU A 122 17.87 7.69 -0.10
CA LEU A 122 17.50 8.69 -1.10
C LEU A 122 18.66 8.96 -2.05
N THR A 123 18.40 8.81 -3.33
CA THR A 123 19.28 9.22 -4.42
C THR A 123 19.27 10.74 -4.58
N ASP A 124 20.20 11.27 -5.39
CA ASP A 124 20.19 12.69 -5.74
C ASP A 124 18.97 13.08 -6.57
N ALA A 125 18.43 12.13 -7.35
CA ALA A 125 17.19 12.33 -8.11
C ALA A 125 15.98 12.45 -7.18
N ASP A 126 15.89 11.60 -6.14
CA ASP A 126 14.80 11.67 -5.16
C ASP A 126 14.81 13.01 -4.43
N LYS A 127 15.98 13.46 -3.97
CA LYS A 127 16.13 14.76 -3.29
C LYS A 127 15.72 15.92 -4.19
N ALA A 128 16.09 15.86 -5.48
CA ALA A 128 15.70 16.88 -6.45
C ALA A 128 14.19 16.87 -6.70
N GLU A 129 13.56 15.69 -6.73
CA GLU A 129 12.11 15.53 -6.87
C GLU A 129 11.37 16.06 -5.64
N MET A 130 11.81 15.71 -4.43
CA MET A 130 11.26 16.21 -3.17
C MET A 130 11.34 17.74 -3.09
N GLU A 131 12.47 18.33 -3.46
CA GLU A 131 12.61 19.79 -3.49
C GLU A 131 11.69 20.41 -4.55
N ALA A 132 11.58 19.81 -5.74
CA ALA A 132 10.66 20.28 -6.77
C ALA A 132 9.19 20.23 -6.29
N GLN A 133 8.78 19.16 -5.61
CA GLN A 133 7.45 19.03 -5.02
C GLN A 133 7.22 20.09 -3.93
N ARG A 134 8.20 20.30 -3.05
CA ARG A 134 8.16 21.38 -2.04
C ARG A 134 7.94 22.73 -2.71
N GLN A 135 8.67 23.05 -3.77
CA GLN A 135 8.50 24.31 -4.51
C GLN A 135 7.12 24.44 -5.18
N GLN A 136 6.50 23.32 -5.59
CA GLN A 136 5.12 23.33 -6.06
C GLN A 136 4.14 23.72 -4.95
N TYR A 137 4.31 23.19 -3.73
CA TYR A 137 3.50 23.60 -2.58
C TYR A 137 3.71 25.06 -2.19
N VAL A 138 4.97 25.52 -2.16
CA VAL A 138 5.31 26.94 -1.90
C VAL A 138 4.63 27.86 -2.92
N THR A 139 4.66 27.49 -4.21
CA THR A 139 3.99 28.24 -5.26
C THR A 139 2.47 28.19 -5.11
N TYR A 140 1.90 27.03 -4.79
CA TYR A 140 0.46 26.82 -4.61
C TYR A 140 -0.10 27.65 -3.43
N TYR A 141 0.61 27.69 -2.30
CA TYR A 141 0.23 28.50 -1.14
C TYR A 141 0.68 29.97 -1.26
N GLY A 142 1.38 30.33 -2.34
CA GLY A 142 1.75 31.70 -2.69
C GLY A 142 3.04 32.21 -2.02
N SER A 143 3.53 31.55 -0.97
CA SER A 143 4.82 31.87 -0.35
C SER A 143 5.34 30.74 0.52
N GLU A 144 6.61 30.83 0.89
CA GLU A 144 7.27 29.95 1.86
C GLU A 144 6.56 30.04 3.23
N GLU A 145 6.26 31.25 3.69
CA GLU A 145 5.57 31.51 4.95
C GLU A 145 4.17 30.89 4.96
N SER A 146 3.42 31.04 3.87
CA SER A 146 2.09 30.44 3.72
C SER A 146 2.12 28.91 3.70
N PHE A 147 3.14 28.32 3.08
CA PHE A 147 3.35 26.87 3.10
C PHE A 147 3.65 26.38 4.53
N LEU A 148 4.57 27.03 5.24
CA LEU A 148 4.88 26.69 6.64
C LEU A 148 3.68 26.88 7.56
N GLN A 149 2.88 27.91 7.34
CA GLN A 149 1.62 28.10 8.04
C GLN A 149 0.65 26.95 7.78
N ARG A 150 0.60 26.42 6.54
CA ARG A 150 -0.21 25.24 6.24
C ARG A 150 0.31 23.99 6.95
N LEU A 151 1.62 23.77 7.00
CA LEU A 151 2.21 22.68 7.79
C LEU A 151 1.82 22.78 9.27
N ALA A 152 1.86 24.00 9.83
CA ALA A 152 1.45 24.27 11.20
C ALA A 152 -0.04 23.93 11.46
N VAL A 153 -0.94 24.25 10.52
CA VAL A 153 -2.36 23.83 10.60
C VAL A 153 -2.49 22.31 10.56
N MET A 154 -1.71 21.62 9.74
CA MET A 154 -1.67 20.15 9.73
C MET A 154 -1.07 19.57 11.02
N GLY A 155 -0.40 20.39 11.82
CA GLY A 155 0.21 20.00 13.09
C GLY A 155 1.62 19.41 12.97
N VAL A 156 2.21 19.46 11.77
CA VAL A 156 3.53 18.84 11.50
C VAL A 156 4.61 19.89 11.39
N SER A 157 5.77 19.62 11.99
CA SER A 157 7.00 20.35 11.68
C SER A 157 7.53 20.02 10.28
N GLU A 158 8.42 20.86 9.76
CA GLU A 158 9.14 20.55 8.51
C GLU A 158 9.90 19.22 8.60
N ALA A 159 10.50 18.91 9.76
CA ALA A 159 11.20 17.64 9.96
C ALA A 159 10.25 16.44 9.88
N ALA A 160 9.03 16.56 10.44
CA ALA A 160 8.01 15.52 10.32
C ALA A 160 7.50 15.40 8.87
N TRP A 161 7.29 16.53 8.19
CA TRP A 161 6.93 16.56 6.78
C TRP A 161 7.97 15.85 5.91
N ASP A 162 9.25 16.20 6.04
CA ASP A 162 10.35 15.59 5.28
C ASP A 162 10.43 14.07 5.52
N MET A 163 10.23 13.64 6.77
CA MET A 163 10.22 12.22 7.13
C MET A 163 9.04 11.48 6.48
N ILE A 164 7.83 12.05 6.51
CA ILE A 164 6.64 11.48 5.86
C ILE A 164 6.90 11.35 4.35
N GLN A 165 7.43 12.40 3.72
CA GLN A 165 7.76 12.38 2.30
C GLN A 165 8.85 11.35 1.97
N THR A 166 9.88 11.24 2.81
CA THR A 166 11.00 10.30 2.61
C THR A 166 10.54 8.85 2.52
N GLY A 167 9.53 8.46 3.31
CA GLY A 167 9.04 7.08 3.34
C GLY A 167 8.61 6.55 1.98
N GLN A 168 7.91 7.35 1.17
CA GLN A 168 7.44 6.93 -0.15
C GLN A 168 8.59 6.66 -1.13
N TYR A 169 9.66 7.45 -1.04
CA TYR A 169 10.84 7.30 -1.88
C TYR A 169 11.66 6.09 -1.48
N LEU A 170 11.82 5.84 -0.17
CA LEU A 170 12.49 4.64 0.32
C LEU A 170 11.76 3.38 -0.15
N TYR A 171 10.43 3.36 -0.06
CA TYR A 171 9.63 2.25 -0.57
C TYR A 171 9.85 2.05 -2.08
N ARG A 172 9.71 3.12 -2.87
CA ARG A 172 9.93 3.08 -4.33
C ARG A 172 11.30 2.51 -4.66
N ASN A 173 12.34 2.99 -3.99
CA ASN A 173 13.72 2.57 -4.24
C ASN A 173 13.95 1.11 -3.82
N LEU A 174 13.32 0.65 -2.73
CA LEU A 174 13.33 -0.76 -2.33
C LEU A 174 12.69 -1.64 -3.40
N TYR A 175 11.51 -1.25 -3.89
CA TYR A 175 10.79 -1.95 -4.94
C TYR A 175 11.61 -2.02 -6.24
N GLU A 176 12.11 -0.88 -6.70
CA GLU A 176 12.94 -0.79 -7.90
C GLU A 176 14.22 -1.63 -7.78
N ALA A 177 14.90 -1.57 -6.63
CA ALA A 177 16.05 -2.42 -6.38
C ALA A 177 15.64 -3.89 -6.43
N PHE A 178 14.62 -4.32 -5.69
CA PHE A 178 14.20 -5.72 -5.64
C PHE A 178 13.76 -6.26 -7.00
N CYS A 179 13.13 -5.44 -7.84
CA CYS A 179 12.56 -5.88 -9.13
C CYS A 179 13.52 -5.74 -10.31
N THR A 180 14.70 -5.12 -10.15
CA THR A 180 15.65 -4.90 -11.25
C THR A 180 16.72 -6.00 -11.29
N PRO A 181 16.78 -6.83 -12.36
CA PRO A 181 17.80 -7.86 -12.49
C PRO A 181 19.22 -7.30 -12.34
N GLY A 182 20.02 -7.98 -11.53
CA GLY A 182 21.41 -7.59 -11.26
C GLY A 182 21.60 -6.45 -10.26
N SER A 183 20.53 -5.92 -9.65
CA SER A 183 20.66 -5.04 -8.50
C SER A 183 21.17 -5.80 -7.27
N GLY A 184 21.57 -5.07 -6.22
CA GLY A 184 21.99 -5.69 -4.96
C GLY A 184 20.88 -6.33 -4.13
N LEU A 185 19.60 -6.01 -4.42
CA LEU A 185 18.44 -6.54 -3.70
C LEU A 185 17.61 -7.53 -4.53
N TYR A 186 17.92 -7.66 -5.83
CA TYR A 186 17.27 -8.63 -6.71
C TYR A 186 17.55 -10.06 -6.18
N PRO A 187 16.51 -10.90 -5.99
CA PRO A 187 16.71 -12.29 -5.62
C PRO A 187 17.64 -12.99 -6.61
N ASP A 188 18.47 -13.92 -6.14
CA ASP A 188 19.26 -14.71 -7.08
C ASP A 188 18.33 -15.50 -8.02
N GLU A 189 18.73 -15.63 -9.29
CA GLU A 189 17.87 -16.20 -10.34
C GLU A 189 17.38 -17.61 -9.99
N ALA A 190 18.23 -18.41 -9.33
CA ALA A 190 17.87 -19.76 -8.90
C ALA A 190 16.81 -19.73 -7.78
N SER A 191 16.99 -18.92 -6.74
CA SER A 191 15.99 -18.78 -5.67
C SER A 191 14.68 -18.21 -6.18
N LEU A 192 14.71 -17.27 -7.13
CA LEU A 192 13.48 -16.74 -7.72
C LEU A 192 12.75 -17.79 -8.55
N ALA A 193 13.48 -18.60 -9.32
CA ALA A 193 12.90 -19.72 -10.06
C ALA A 193 12.37 -20.82 -9.13
N ASP A 194 13.10 -21.14 -8.05
CA ASP A 194 12.65 -22.09 -7.03
C ASP A 194 11.38 -21.58 -6.32
N TYR A 195 11.33 -20.29 -6.00
CA TYR A 195 10.12 -19.65 -5.47
C TYR A 195 8.97 -19.71 -6.47
N ALA A 196 9.23 -19.36 -7.74
CA ALA A 196 8.24 -19.41 -8.81
C ALA A 196 7.64 -20.83 -8.94
N ALA A 197 8.50 -21.84 -8.98
CA ALA A 197 8.10 -23.23 -9.06
C ALA A 197 7.33 -23.70 -7.80
N ALA A 198 7.78 -23.30 -6.61
CA ALA A 198 7.13 -23.67 -5.34
C ALA A 198 5.71 -23.09 -5.23
N GLN A 199 5.48 -21.89 -5.75
CA GLN A 199 4.16 -21.25 -5.79
C GLN A 199 3.36 -21.58 -7.07
N GLY A 200 3.92 -22.40 -7.96
CA GLY A 200 3.27 -22.80 -9.21
C GLY A 200 2.99 -21.62 -10.16
N TYR A 201 3.89 -20.63 -10.22
CA TYR A 201 3.72 -19.49 -11.13
C TYR A 201 3.70 -19.93 -12.59
N MET A 202 2.80 -19.31 -13.35
CA MET A 202 2.60 -19.55 -14.77
C MET A 202 2.25 -18.23 -15.46
N SER A 203 2.76 -18.06 -16.67
CA SER A 203 2.34 -16.96 -17.55
C SER A 203 1.46 -17.48 -18.66
N VAL A 204 0.36 -16.78 -18.93
CA VAL A 204 -0.64 -17.19 -19.91
C VAL A 204 -1.23 -16.01 -20.67
N TYR A 205 -1.59 -16.24 -21.93
CA TYR A 205 -2.67 -15.50 -22.57
C TYR A 205 -3.97 -16.25 -22.31
N ALA A 206 -5.02 -15.55 -21.91
CA ALA A 206 -6.31 -16.15 -21.61
C ALA A 206 -7.44 -15.35 -22.23
N VAL A 207 -8.33 -16.04 -22.93
CA VAL A 207 -9.59 -15.50 -23.44
C VAL A 207 -10.71 -16.11 -22.61
N THR A 208 -11.59 -15.26 -22.09
CA THR A 208 -12.82 -15.73 -21.41
C THR A 208 -13.95 -15.81 -22.43
N VAL A 209 -14.72 -16.88 -22.45
CA VAL A 209 -15.83 -17.06 -23.38
C VAL A 209 -17.09 -17.31 -22.56
N THR A 210 -18.04 -16.40 -22.67
CA THR A 210 -19.38 -16.52 -22.09
C THR A 210 -20.38 -16.46 -23.22
N ASP A 211 -21.22 -17.48 -23.33
CA ASP A 211 -22.31 -17.52 -24.31
C ASP A 211 -23.50 -18.24 -23.68
N ASP A 212 -24.69 -17.63 -23.78
CA ASP A 212 -25.91 -18.12 -23.13
C ASP A 212 -26.42 -19.45 -23.73
N ASP A 213 -25.99 -19.79 -24.96
CA ASP A 213 -26.46 -20.96 -25.71
C ASP A 213 -25.36 -22.04 -25.87
N ASP A 214 -24.11 -21.67 -26.18
CA ASP A 214 -23.01 -22.64 -26.45
C ASP A 214 -21.60 -22.05 -26.24
N ALA A 215 -21.23 -21.76 -24.98
CA ALA A 215 -19.90 -21.21 -24.67
C ALA A 215 -18.73 -22.14 -25.06
N GLU A 216 -18.91 -23.46 -24.89
CA GLU A 216 -17.89 -24.46 -25.20
C GLU A 216 -17.64 -24.55 -26.71
N GLY A 217 -18.70 -24.53 -27.53
CA GLY A 217 -18.59 -24.52 -28.99
C GLY A 217 -17.89 -23.26 -29.52
N VAL A 218 -18.26 -22.08 -29.01
CA VAL A 218 -17.59 -20.81 -29.37
C VAL A 218 -16.11 -20.86 -28.97
N ALA A 219 -15.80 -21.32 -27.75
CA ALA A 219 -14.43 -21.44 -27.29
C ALA A 219 -13.62 -22.43 -28.14
N ALA A 220 -14.21 -23.54 -28.59
CA ALA A 220 -13.54 -24.51 -29.45
C ALA A 220 -13.20 -23.94 -30.84
N ASP A 221 -14.11 -23.15 -31.42
CA ASP A 221 -13.87 -22.47 -32.70
C ASP A 221 -12.75 -21.43 -32.58
N LEU A 222 -12.75 -20.64 -31.50
CA LEU A 222 -11.70 -19.66 -31.21
C LEU A 222 -10.35 -20.34 -30.95
N LEU A 223 -10.33 -21.44 -30.20
CA LEU A 223 -9.14 -22.25 -29.98
C LEU A 223 -8.54 -22.74 -31.31
N ALA A 224 -9.36 -23.33 -32.18
CA ALA A 224 -8.90 -23.81 -33.48
C ALA A 224 -8.36 -22.68 -34.36
N ARG A 225 -9.02 -21.52 -34.34
CA ARG A 225 -8.57 -20.31 -35.06
C ARG A 225 -7.22 -19.82 -34.54
N TRP A 226 -7.08 -19.73 -33.22
CA TRP A 226 -5.85 -19.31 -32.57
C TRP A 226 -4.71 -20.30 -32.81
N GLN A 227 -4.98 -21.61 -32.80
CA GLN A 227 -4.01 -22.67 -33.11
C GLN A 227 -3.52 -22.60 -34.56
N ALA A 228 -4.39 -22.20 -35.51
CA ALA A 228 -4.03 -22.10 -36.92
C ALA A 228 -3.24 -20.83 -37.27
N ALA A 229 -3.32 -19.77 -36.44
CA ALA A 229 -2.64 -18.51 -36.70
C ALA A 229 -1.11 -18.63 -36.65
N GLU A 230 -0.43 -17.99 -37.61
CA GLU A 230 1.04 -17.85 -37.57
C GLU A 230 1.48 -16.86 -36.49
N ASP A 231 0.73 -15.76 -36.34
CA ASP A 231 0.91 -14.74 -35.31
C ASP A 231 -0.07 -14.98 -34.16
N LYS A 232 0.42 -15.64 -33.10
CA LYS A 232 -0.40 -15.98 -31.93
C LYS A 232 -0.85 -14.75 -31.17
N GLU A 233 0.01 -13.76 -30.99
CA GLU A 233 -0.31 -12.55 -30.22
C GLU A 233 -1.26 -11.64 -31.01
N GLY A 234 -1.05 -11.51 -32.31
CA GLY A 234 -1.96 -10.79 -33.19
C GLY A 234 -3.36 -11.40 -33.24
N GLU A 235 -3.45 -12.73 -33.30
CA GLU A 235 -4.74 -13.43 -33.28
C GLU A 235 -5.43 -13.32 -31.91
N TYR A 236 -4.68 -13.42 -30.81
CA TYR A 236 -5.21 -13.16 -29.46
C TYR A 236 -5.82 -11.76 -29.35
N ALA A 237 -5.14 -10.73 -29.86
CA ALA A 237 -5.65 -9.38 -29.86
C ALA A 237 -6.95 -9.24 -30.67
N ALA A 238 -7.03 -9.89 -31.84
CA ALA A 238 -8.22 -9.90 -32.66
C ALA A 238 -9.40 -10.62 -31.99
N ILE A 239 -9.15 -11.75 -31.31
CA ILE A 239 -10.16 -12.48 -30.53
C ILE A 239 -10.68 -11.61 -29.37
N CYS A 240 -9.78 -10.97 -28.63
CA CYS A 240 -10.18 -10.07 -27.54
C CYS A 240 -11.04 -8.91 -28.06
N GLU A 241 -10.67 -8.30 -29.19
CA GLU A 241 -11.47 -7.24 -29.81
C GLU A 241 -12.86 -7.73 -30.23
N GLU A 242 -12.95 -8.92 -30.84
CA GLU A 242 -14.22 -9.56 -31.22
C GLU A 242 -15.16 -9.76 -30.02
N LEU A 243 -14.60 -10.17 -28.88
CA LEU A 243 -15.34 -10.41 -27.64
C LEU A 243 -15.52 -9.15 -26.77
N GLY A 244 -15.00 -8.00 -27.21
CA GLY A 244 -15.04 -6.75 -26.44
C GLY A 244 -14.21 -6.75 -25.16
N GLN A 245 -13.18 -7.60 -25.09
CA GLN A 245 -12.24 -7.72 -23.96
C GLN A 245 -11.04 -6.79 -24.13
N GLU A 246 -10.43 -6.38 -23.01
CA GLU A 246 -9.21 -5.58 -23.05
C GLU A 246 -8.05 -6.42 -23.60
N VAL A 247 -7.41 -5.95 -24.67
CA VAL A 247 -6.22 -6.60 -25.23
C VAL A 247 -5.04 -6.41 -24.26
N GLY A 248 -4.70 -7.48 -23.54
CA GLY A 248 -3.56 -7.54 -22.63
C GLY A 248 -2.29 -8.16 -23.22
N SER A 249 -1.21 -8.16 -22.44
CA SER A 249 -0.09 -9.10 -22.61
C SER A 249 -0.39 -10.39 -21.86
N ALA A 250 0.50 -11.39 -21.97
CA ALA A 250 0.49 -12.51 -21.05
C ALA A 250 0.46 -12.02 -19.59
N VAL A 251 -0.35 -12.68 -18.77
CA VAL A 251 -0.48 -12.40 -17.34
C VAL A 251 0.24 -13.52 -16.57
N THR A 252 0.99 -13.14 -15.56
CA THR A 252 1.68 -14.07 -14.66
C THR A 252 0.89 -14.20 -13.36
N LEU A 253 0.54 -15.43 -13.01
CA LEU A 253 -0.25 -15.74 -11.81
C LEU A 253 0.38 -16.91 -11.05
N ALA A 254 0.25 -16.90 -9.72
CA ALA A 254 0.53 -18.05 -8.88
C ALA A 254 -0.63 -19.05 -8.95
N ALA A 255 -0.33 -20.34 -8.84
CA ALA A 255 -1.37 -21.36 -8.77
C ALA A 255 -2.14 -21.26 -7.45
N VAL A 256 -3.45 -21.45 -7.50
CA VAL A 256 -4.28 -21.56 -6.30
C VAL A 256 -4.47 -23.05 -5.98
N GLU A 257 -4.21 -23.44 -4.74
CA GLU A 257 -4.38 -24.82 -4.28
C GLU A 257 -5.85 -25.25 -4.45
N ASP A 258 -6.05 -26.46 -4.97
CA ASP A 258 -7.36 -27.06 -5.25
C ASP A 258 -8.27 -26.30 -6.24
N ASP A 259 -7.75 -25.31 -6.96
CA ASP A 259 -8.49 -24.56 -7.97
C ASP A 259 -8.52 -25.29 -9.34
N PRO A 260 -9.71 -25.62 -9.89
CA PRO A 260 -9.82 -26.36 -11.15
C PRO A 260 -9.18 -25.64 -12.35
N LEU A 261 -9.29 -24.31 -12.42
CA LEU A 261 -8.68 -23.52 -13.50
C LEU A 261 -7.15 -23.55 -13.40
N SER A 262 -6.59 -23.33 -12.21
CA SER A 262 -5.15 -23.43 -11.94
C SER A 262 -4.59 -24.81 -12.31
N ASN A 263 -5.31 -25.88 -11.95
CA ASN A 263 -4.92 -27.25 -12.30
C ASN A 263 -4.94 -27.50 -13.82
N ALA A 264 -5.96 -27.01 -14.51
CA ALA A 264 -6.07 -27.15 -15.97
C ALA A 264 -4.95 -26.39 -16.69
N ILE A 265 -4.65 -25.17 -16.26
CA ILE A 265 -3.54 -24.38 -16.83
C ILE A 265 -2.19 -25.06 -16.56
N ALA A 266 -1.98 -25.59 -15.35
CA ALA A 266 -0.72 -26.25 -14.98
C ALA A 266 -0.45 -27.53 -15.77
N ALA A 267 -1.51 -28.19 -16.26
CA ALA A 267 -1.40 -29.36 -17.13
C ALA A 267 -0.92 -29.03 -18.56
N LEU A 268 -1.04 -27.77 -18.99
CA LEU A 268 -0.53 -27.31 -20.28
C LEU A 268 1.01 -27.25 -20.25
N GLU A 269 1.65 -27.75 -21.30
CA GLU A 269 3.08 -27.47 -21.54
C GLU A 269 3.29 -25.99 -21.90
N GLU A 270 4.51 -25.47 -21.77
CA GLU A 270 4.82 -24.12 -22.27
C GLU A 270 4.61 -24.06 -23.79
N GLY A 271 3.92 -23.02 -24.27
CA GLY A 271 3.41 -22.93 -25.64
C GLY A 271 2.16 -23.78 -25.92
N GLY A 272 1.70 -24.55 -24.93
CA GLY A 272 0.52 -25.39 -24.99
C GLY A 272 -0.77 -24.57 -25.06
N MET A 273 -1.65 -24.99 -25.98
CA MET A 273 -2.96 -24.41 -26.23
C MET A 273 -3.79 -25.52 -26.91
N ASP A 274 -4.20 -26.53 -26.16
CA ASP A 274 -4.75 -27.79 -26.71
C ASP A 274 -6.16 -28.12 -26.20
N ALA A 275 -6.69 -27.35 -25.25
CA ALA A 275 -8.01 -27.57 -24.68
C ALA A 275 -8.78 -26.27 -24.44
N VAL A 276 -10.10 -26.35 -24.58
CA VAL A 276 -11.03 -25.42 -23.93
C VAL A 276 -11.14 -25.84 -22.47
N ILE A 277 -11.04 -24.89 -21.57
CA ILE A 277 -11.13 -25.13 -20.12
C ILE A 277 -12.49 -24.61 -19.65
N ASP A 278 -13.37 -25.50 -19.22
CA ASP A 278 -14.58 -25.15 -18.46
C ASP A 278 -14.40 -25.66 -17.02
N PRO A 279 -13.78 -24.85 -16.14
CA PRO A 279 -13.33 -25.31 -14.83
C PRO A 279 -14.46 -25.36 -13.81
N TYR A 280 -15.57 -24.66 -14.05
CA TYR A 280 -16.64 -24.45 -13.07
C TYR A 280 -18.02 -24.93 -13.55
N GLU A 281 -18.17 -25.32 -14.81
CA GLU A 281 -19.43 -25.78 -15.42
C GLU A 281 -20.57 -24.75 -15.25
N ASP A 282 -20.23 -23.46 -15.23
CA ASP A 282 -21.16 -22.35 -14.98
C ASP A 282 -21.55 -21.56 -16.24
N GLY A 283 -21.12 -22.05 -17.42
CA GLY A 283 -21.28 -21.37 -18.70
C GLY A 283 -20.13 -20.44 -19.07
N THR A 284 -19.03 -20.44 -18.30
CA THR A 284 -17.81 -19.70 -18.60
C THR A 284 -16.69 -20.65 -19.02
N CYS A 285 -16.28 -20.55 -20.28
CA CYS A 285 -15.14 -21.27 -20.82
C CYS A 285 -13.90 -20.37 -20.93
N TYR A 286 -12.72 -20.96 -20.89
CA TYR A 286 -11.45 -20.27 -21.09
C TYR A 286 -10.66 -20.93 -22.21
N VAL A 287 -10.11 -20.11 -23.10
CA VAL A 287 -9.11 -20.54 -24.07
C VAL A 287 -7.77 -19.97 -23.65
N VAL A 288 -6.81 -20.83 -23.34
CA VAL A 288 -5.55 -20.43 -22.71
C VAL A 288 -4.35 -20.90 -23.54
N MET A 289 -3.36 -20.02 -23.69
CA MET A 289 -2.04 -20.36 -24.19
C MET A 289 -1.02 -20.09 -23.11
N ARG A 290 -0.32 -21.14 -22.65
CA ARG A 290 0.77 -21.00 -21.67
C ARG A 290 2.02 -20.46 -22.36
N THR A 291 2.76 -19.59 -21.69
CA THR A 291 4.04 -19.04 -22.15
C THR A 291 5.15 -19.36 -21.14
N GLU A 292 6.39 -19.02 -21.51
CA GLU A 292 7.48 -18.94 -20.54
C GLU A 292 7.07 -18.01 -19.39
N THR A 293 7.39 -18.41 -18.17
CA THR A 293 7.00 -17.67 -16.96
C THR A 293 7.80 -16.38 -16.86
N ASP A 294 7.12 -15.23 -16.80
CA ASP A 294 7.76 -13.93 -16.66
C ASP A 294 8.28 -13.72 -15.23
N MET A 295 9.58 -13.98 -15.06
CA MET A 295 10.27 -13.82 -13.77
C MET A 295 10.32 -12.37 -13.28
N SER A 296 10.14 -11.38 -14.16
CA SER A 296 10.02 -9.98 -13.73
C SER A 296 8.70 -9.76 -12.99
N ALA A 297 7.60 -10.35 -13.49
CA ALA A 297 6.32 -10.32 -12.80
C ALA A 297 6.34 -11.16 -11.51
N VAL A 298 7.04 -12.30 -11.49
CA VAL A 298 7.26 -13.06 -10.25
C VAL A 298 7.99 -12.20 -9.21
N ALA A 299 9.08 -11.52 -9.58
CA ALA A 299 9.82 -10.66 -8.65
C ALA A 299 8.95 -9.56 -8.04
N GLN A 300 8.07 -8.93 -8.84
CA GLN A 300 7.15 -7.90 -8.36
C GLN A 300 6.17 -8.46 -7.32
N THR A 301 5.51 -9.57 -7.63
CA THR A 301 4.58 -10.19 -6.67
C THR A 301 5.29 -10.75 -5.43
N TYR A 302 6.53 -11.23 -5.58
CA TYR A 302 7.32 -11.70 -4.46
C TYR A 302 7.71 -10.56 -3.51
N PHE A 303 8.02 -9.37 -4.05
CA PHE A 303 8.25 -8.19 -3.23
C PHE A 303 7.06 -7.87 -2.34
N ASP A 304 5.83 -7.91 -2.89
CA ASP A 304 4.61 -7.65 -2.14
C ASP A 304 4.40 -8.65 -1.00
N VAL A 305 4.66 -9.95 -1.27
CA VAL A 305 4.60 -11.00 -0.24
C VAL A 305 5.60 -10.74 0.89
N LEU A 306 6.85 -10.38 0.56
CA LEU A 306 7.86 -10.06 1.55
C LEU A 306 7.53 -8.80 2.34
N TRP A 307 6.98 -7.79 1.67
CA TRP A 307 6.51 -6.56 2.30
C TRP A 307 5.41 -6.86 3.33
N GLU A 308 4.37 -7.59 2.93
CA GLU A 308 3.27 -7.99 3.83
C GLU A 308 3.78 -8.83 5.00
N GLN A 309 4.70 -9.76 4.75
CA GLN A 309 5.31 -10.56 5.79
C GLN A 309 6.09 -9.69 6.78
N ARG A 310 6.91 -8.75 6.29
CA ARG A 310 7.68 -7.83 7.16
C ARG A 310 6.75 -6.96 8.01
N VAL A 311 5.67 -6.43 7.44
CA VAL A 311 4.67 -5.65 8.20
C VAL A 311 3.96 -6.50 9.26
N ARG A 312 3.65 -7.76 8.94
CA ARG A 312 3.02 -8.71 9.87
C ARG A 312 3.95 -9.11 11.02
N ASP A 313 5.21 -9.40 10.69
CA ASP A 313 6.19 -9.95 11.63
C ASP A 313 6.94 -8.85 12.41
N ALA A 314 6.71 -7.58 12.08
CA ALA A 314 7.34 -6.43 12.71
C ALA A 314 7.17 -6.44 14.25
N VAL A 315 8.27 -6.22 14.95
CA VAL A 315 8.28 -6.16 16.42
C VAL A 315 7.95 -4.74 16.86
N VAL A 316 6.80 -4.59 17.52
CA VAL A 316 6.33 -3.29 18.03
C VAL A 316 6.55 -3.19 19.53
N VAL A 317 7.32 -2.19 19.95
CA VAL A 317 7.51 -1.83 21.36
C VAL A 317 6.75 -0.54 21.63
N VAL A 318 5.86 -0.55 22.63
CA VAL A 318 4.97 0.58 22.93
C VAL A 318 5.37 1.25 24.24
N ASN A 319 5.48 2.58 24.22
CA ASN A 319 5.63 3.39 25.43
C ASN A 319 4.25 3.60 26.07
N THR A 320 3.75 2.62 26.82
CA THR A 320 2.40 2.68 27.42
C THR A 320 2.18 3.88 28.34
N LYS A 321 3.24 4.42 28.94
CA LYS A 321 3.15 5.64 29.76
C LYS A 321 2.73 6.88 28.97
N LEU A 322 2.96 6.89 27.66
CA LEU A 322 2.57 7.97 26.74
C LEU A 322 1.39 7.53 25.87
N TYR A 323 1.43 6.32 25.33
CA TYR A 323 0.42 5.83 24.39
C TYR A 323 -0.97 5.66 25.03
N ASP A 324 -1.02 5.16 26.28
CA ASP A 324 -2.28 4.93 26.98
C ASP A 324 -2.93 6.24 27.46
N THR A 325 -2.19 7.36 27.46
CA THR A 325 -2.75 8.67 27.82
C THR A 325 -3.43 9.36 26.65
N ILE A 326 -3.33 8.80 25.43
CA ILE A 326 -3.96 9.35 24.23
C ILE A 326 -5.45 8.99 24.24
N ASP A 327 -6.29 9.99 24.50
CA ASP A 327 -7.73 9.97 24.29
C ASP A 327 -8.03 10.58 22.92
N THR A 328 -8.53 9.77 21.98
CA THR A 328 -8.74 10.16 20.59
C THR A 328 -9.73 11.33 20.45
N GLY A 329 -10.85 11.26 21.18
CA GLY A 329 -11.90 12.25 21.07
C GLY A 329 -11.48 13.60 21.64
N ALA A 330 -10.89 13.58 22.84
CA ALA A 330 -10.39 14.80 23.48
C ALA A 330 -9.23 15.43 22.69
N PHE A 331 -8.31 14.60 22.18
CA PHE A 331 -7.22 15.06 21.31
C PHE A 331 -7.77 15.75 20.06
N TYR A 332 -8.67 15.08 19.33
CA TYR A 332 -9.16 15.60 18.06
C TYR A 332 -10.03 16.85 18.24
N GLU A 333 -10.93 16.86 19.23
CA GLU A 333 -11.73 18.05 19.56
C GLU A 333 -10.82 19.25 19.84
N LYS A 334 -9.77 19.06 20.66
CA LYS A 334 -8.84 20.12 20.99
C LYS A 334 -8.04 20.58 19.77
N LEU A 335 -7.60 19.64 18.93
CA LEU A 335 -6.88 19.94 17.69
C LEU A 335 -7.73 20.77 16.72
N THR A 336 -9.00 20.41 16.52
CA THR A 336 -9.90 21.18 15.63
C THR A 336 -10.11 22.60 16.15
N GLN A 337 -10.26 22.80 17.47
CA GLN A 337 -10.36 24.14 18.07
C GLN A 337 -9.11 24.97 17.81
N LEU A 338 -7.92 24.37 17.97
CA LEU A 338 -6.64 25.03 17.74
C LEU A 338 -6.43 25.38 16.26
N ARG A 339 -6.76 24.47 15.34
CA ARG A 339 -6.72 24.71 13.90
C ARG A 339 -7.62 25.88 13.50
N ALA A 340 -8.86 25.90 13.99
CA ALA A 340 -9.78 27.00 13.72
C ALA A 340 -9.29 28.35 14.27
N ALA A 341 -8.68 28.36 15.46
CA ALA A 341 -8.08 29.57 16.02
C ALA A 341 -6.90 30.07 15.18
N LEU A 342 -6.00 29.17 14.77
CA LEU A 342 -4.85 29.50 13.93
C LEU A 342 -5.28 30.03 12.54
N GLU A 343 -6.30 29.42 11.94
CA GLU A 343 -6.87 29.86 10.67
C GLU A 343 -7.53 31.26 10.81
N ALA A 344 -8.23 31.52 11.90
CA ALA A 344 -8.82 32.83 12.18
C ALA A 344 -7.74 33.92 12.41
N GLU A 345 -6.61 33.59 13.02
CA GLU A 345 -5.46 34.49 13.20
C GLU A 345 -4.71 34.75 11.89
N SER A 346 -4.67 33.76 10.98
CA SER A 346 -4.03 33.87 9.67
C SER A 346 -4.78 34.76 8.67
N GLY A 347 -6.07 35.01 8.90
CA GLY A 347 -6.84 36.03 8.20
C GLY A 347 -6.83 35.91 6.68
N ASP A 348 -7.44 34.85 6.12
CA ASP A 348 -7.96 34.94 4.76
C ASP A 348 -9.38 35.49 4.79
N THR A 349 -9.47 36.81 4.65
CA THR A 349 -10.62 37.46 4.04
C THR A 349 -10.61 37.15 2.53
N THR A 350 -11.13 36.00 2.11
CA THR A 350 -11.72 35.86 0.78
C THR A 350 -13.02 35.08 0.85
N GLY A 351 -14.11 35.80 0.60
CA GLY A 351 -15.32 35.24 -0.01
C GLY A 351 -15.27 35.37 -1.53
#